data_AF-A0A4R3Z1V9-F1
#
_entry.id   AF-A0A4R3Z1V9-F1
#
_cell.length_a   1.000
_cell.length_b   1.000
_cell.length_c   1.000
_cell.angle_alpha   90.00
_cell.angle_beta   90.00
_cell.angle_gamma   90.00
#
_symmetry.space_group_name_H-M   'P 1'
#
loop_
_entity.id
_entity.type
_entity.pdbx_description
1 polymer ?
#
loop_
_entity_poly.entity_id
_entity_poly.type
_entity_poly.pdbx_seq_one_letter_code
_entity_poly.pdbx_strand_id
1 'polypeptide(L)'
;MKMNIRALYMIILAVAAFSQSALAVVYPLPPANSRLVGQNLQVTVPADSKLPLEHFAAQFQMGLSNMLEANPGVDPYLPTPGSSLTIPHQLILPDTPREGIIVNSAEMRLYYFPKGSKTVVVLPIGIGELGKDTPLNWVTTVQRKKDGPTWTPTKAMHAEYAARGETLKQVFPAGPDNPMGLYALYVGRLYAIHGTNANFGIGLRVSHGCVRLRADDIKYLFDNVPVGTRVQFINEPVKATVEPDGSRYIEVHNPLSTTEEQFNSSEPVPINLPVNVSKVIVEAGVNQTSVDQALNTRSGMPVNVTTLDANGSENTQPQPVAADPSAPATDATPVTTDVRVPADGSQVQPMEPEATSGQTQDQAIAAPDNQAPISQVPGSDGQEVQAPQ
;
A
#
# COMPACT_ATOMS: atom_id res chain seq x y z
N MET A 1 11.51 49.34 25.66
CA MET A 1 10.86 48.99 24.37
C MET A 1 9.54 48.31 24.69
N LYS A 2 8.41 49.03 24.63
CA LYS A 2 7.08 48.47 24.93
C LYS A 2 6.60 47.73 23.67
N MET A 3 6.73 46.41 23.65
CA MET A 3 6.24 45.62 22.53
C MET A 3 4.70 45.61 22.58
N ASN A 4 4.07 46.09 21.51
CA ASN A 4 2.60 46.18 21.41
C ASN A 4 1.99 44.78 21.56
N ILE A 5 0.98 44.66 22.43
CA ILE A 5 0.22 43.42 22.67
C ILE A 5 -0.29 42.80 21.36
N ARG A 6 -0.60 43.62 20.35
CA ARG A 6 -0.99 43.17 18.99
C ARG A 6 0.13 42.42 18.24
N ALA A 7 1.39 42.81 18.45
CA ALA A 7 2.53 42.10 17.86
C ALA A 7 2.73 40.72 18.52
N LEU A 8 2.44 40.60 19.83
CA LEU A 8 2.47 39.32 20.54
C LEU A 8 1.38 38.36 20.03
N TYR A 9 0.16 38.87 19.78
CA TYR A 9 -0.92 38.06 19.22
C TYR A 9 -0.66 37.61 17.78
N MET A 10 -0.04 38.45 16.94
CA MET A 10 0.34 38.06 15.56
C MET A 10 1.45 37.00 15.55
N ILE A 11 2.39 37.06 16.50
CA ILE A 11 3.43 36.02 16.65
C ILE A 11 2.82 34.70 17.14
N ILE A 12 1.88 34.74 18.09
CA ILE A 12 1.20 33.53 18.58
C ILE A 12 0.31 32.90 17.48
N LEU A 13 -0.39 33.71 16.68
CA LEU A 13 -1.21 33.21 15.56
C LEU A 13 -0.35 32.65 14.41
N ALA A 14 0.82 33.24 14.16
CA ALA A 14 1.79 32.71 13.19
C ALA A 14 2.44 31.40 13.67
N VAL A 15 2.77 31.28 14.96
CA VAL A 15 3.33 30.03 15.53
C VAL A 15 2.29 28.90 15.53
N ALA A 16 1.00 29.20 15.71
CA ALA A 16 -0.07 28.21 15.61
C ALA A 16 -0.34 27.72 14.18
N ALA A 17 -0.02 28.52 13.15
CA ALA A 17 -0.10 28.10 11.74
C ALA A 17 1.08 27.22 11.30
N PHE A 18 2.20 27.22 12.06
CA PHE A 18 3.40 26.42 11.77
C PHE A 18 3.54 25.16 12.62
N SER A 19 2.62 24.89 13.54
CA SER A 19 2.51 23.56 14.17
C SER A 19 1.61 22.65 13.35
N GLN A 20 2.06 22.27 12.15
CA GLN A 20 1.51 21.08 11.50
C GLN A 20 2.02 19.88 12.27
N SER A 21 1.31 19.51 13.33
CA SER A 21 1.43 18.15 13.87
C SER A 21 1.12 17.20 12.71
N ALA A 22 2.05 16.31 12.39
CA ALA A 22 1.83 15.22 11.44
C ALA A 22 0.74 14.30 11.99
N LEU A 23 -0.52 14.67 11.74
CA LEU A 23 -1.66 13.84 12.06
C LEU A 23 -1.69 12.73 11.01
N ALA A 24 -1.67 11.47 11.46
CA ALA A 24 -1.92 10.30 10.64
C ALA A 24 -3.04 10.56 9.62
N VAL A 25 -2.91 10.01 8.41
CA VAL A 25 -3.96 10.14 7.40
C VAL A 25 -5.20 9.38 7.86
N VAL A 26 -6.15 10.11 8.44
CA VAL A 26 -7.39 9.58 8.99
C VAL A 26 -8.54 9.92 8.05
N TYR A 27 -9.21 8.90 7.54
CA TYR A 27 -10.41 9.04 6.74
C TYR A 27 -11.65 8.69 7.55
N PRO A 28 -12.75 9.44 7.43
CA PRO A 28 -14.06 8.93 7.82
C PRO A 28 -14.35 7.63 7.07
N LEU A 29 -14.90 6.64 7.77
CA LEU A 29 -15.37 5.43 7.11
C LEU A 29 -16.55 5.78 6.21
N PRO A 30 -16.51 5.36 4.93
CA PRO A 30 -17.65 5.52 4.05
C PRO A 30 -18.78 4.58 4.49
N PRO A 31 -19.99 4.71 3.91
CA PRO A 31 -21.05 3.72 4.07
C PRO A 31 -20.55 2.28 3.89
N ALA A 32 -21.24 1.30 4.49
CA ALA A 32 -20.80 -0.09 4.48
C ALA A 32 -20.64 -0.67 3.05
N ASN A 33 -21.42 -0.15 2.11
CA ASN A 33 -21.44 -0.51 0.69
C ASN A 33 -20.60 0.43 -0.21
N SER A 34 -19.74 1.28 0.36
CA SER A 34 -18.79 2.13 -0.38
C SER A 34 -17.39 1.82 0.13
N ARG A 35 -16.37 1.81 -0.74
CA ARG A 35 -14.98 1.58 -0.34
C ARG A 35 -14.05 2.70 -0.78
N LEU A 36 -14.51 3.65 -1.59
CA LEU A 36 -13.73 4.81 -2.00
C LEU A 36 -13.63 5.83 -0.87
N VAL A 37 -12.40 6.25 -0.54
CA VAL A 37 -12.12 7.26 0.48
C VAL A 37 -11.03 8.21 0.02
N GLY A 38 -10.96 9.37 0.66
CA GLY A 38 -9.90 10.35 0.41
C GLY A 38 -10.08 11.12 -0.91
N GLN A 39 -9.13 12.01 -1.17
CA GLN A 39 -9.06 12.82 -2.38
C GLN A 39 -7.59 13.04 -2.72
N ASN A 40 -7.23 12.91 -4.00
CA ASN A 40 -5.86 13.20 -4.44
C ASN A 40 -5.58 14.70 -4.33
N LEU A 41 -4.32 15.04 -4.04
CA LEU A 41 -3.86 16.43 -3.98
C LEU A 41 -2.88 16.69 -5.12
N GLN A 42 -2.93 17.91 -5.65
CA GLN A 42 -1.90 18.40 -6.56
C GLN A 42 -1.06 19.43 -5.81
N VAL A 43 0.26 19.22 -5.79
CA VAL A 43 1.20 20.11 -5.12
C VAL A 43 2.32 20.51 -6.08
N THR A 44 2.78 21.74 -5.99
CA THR A 44 3.91 22.21 -6.81
C THR A 44 5.20 22.04 -6.04
N VAL A 45 6.22 21.46 -6.67
CA VAL A 45 7.57 21.41 -6.10
C VAL A 45 8.10 22.85 -6.00
N PRO A 46 8.54 23.32 -4.82
CA PRO A 46 9.08 24.68 -4.69
C PRO A 46 10.19 24.96 -5.71
N ALA A 47 10.20 26.17 -6.27
CA ALA A 47 11.15 26.53 -7.33
C ALA A 47 12.63 26.50 -6.90
N ASP A 48 12.89 26.57 -5.60
CA ASP A 48 14.20 26.49 -4.95
C ASP A 48 14.44 25.15 -4.26
N SER A 49 13.57 24.15 -4.47
CA SER A 49 13.66 22.84 -3.83
C SER A 49 14.99 22.15 -4.11
N LYS A 50 15.59 21.61 -3.06
CA LYS A 50 16.77 20.72 -3.07
C LYS A 50 16.48 19.40 -2.37
N LEU A 51 15.19 19.08 -2.21
CA LEU A 51 14.72 17.99 -1.37
C LEU A 51 14.38 16.78 -2.24
N PRO A 52 14.70 15.56 -1.80
CA PRO A 52 14.38 14.33 -2.54
C PRO A 52 12.89 14.02 -2.48
N LEU A 53 12.41 13.11 -3.33
CA LEU A 53 11.01 12.70 -3.36
C LEU A 53 10.55 12.12 -2.00
N GLU A 54 11.43 11.41 -1.29
CA GLU A 54 11.15 10.89 0.06
C GLU A 54 10.76 12.00 1.04
N HIS A 55 11.27 13.23 0.88
CA HIS A 55 10.85 14.35 1.72
C HIS A 55 9.36 14.65 1.54
N PHE A 56 8.91 14.76 0.28
CA PHE A 56 7.50 14.98 -0.03
C PHE A 56 6.65 13.78 0.37
N ALA A 57 7.13 12.56 0.15
CA ALA A 57 6.47 11.34 0.60
C ALA A 57 6.25 11.35 2.12
N ALA A 58 7.27 11.70 2.92
CA ALA A 58 7.16 11.81 4.36
C ALA A 58 6.20 12.93 4.79
N GLN A 59 6.30 14.12 4.17
CA GLN A 59 5.44 15.27 4.46
C GLN A 59 3.96 14.94 4.27
N PHE A 60 3.63 14.19 3.22
CA PHE A 60 2.25 13.79 2.90
C PHE A 60 1.88 12.38 3.36
N GLN A 61 2.71 11.75 4.21
CA GLN A 61 2.52 10.39 4.73
C GLN A 61 2.24 9.35 3.65
N MET A 62 2.95 9.43 2.53
CA MET A 62 2.96 8.45 1.46
C MET A 62 4.20 7.56 1.50
N GLY A 63 4.10 6.35 0.93
CA GLY A 63 5.25 5.52 0.64
C GLY A 63 5.95 6.02 -0.62
N LEU A 64 7.27 5.83 -0.71
CA LEU A 64 8.03 6.24 -1.88
C LEU A 64 7.53 5.56 -3.17
N SER A 65 7.21 4.26 -3.14
CA SER A 65 6.62 3.56 -4.29
C SER A 65 5.31 4.20 -4.74
N ASN A 66 4.41 4.56 -3.82
CA ASN A 66 3.14 5.18 -4.16
C ASN A 66 3.34 6.54 -4.86
N MET A 67 4.33 7.31 -4.42
CA MET A 67 4.70 8.56 -5.07
C MET A 67 5.24 8.35 -6.49
N LEU A 68 6.05 7.30 -6.70
CA LEU A 68 6.58 6.96 -8.02
C LEU A 68 5.48 6.47 -8.98
N GLU A 69 4.56 5.64 -8.48
CA GLU A 69 3.40 5.15 -9.25
C GLU A 69 2.51 6.31 -9.71
N ALA A 70 2.21 7.26 -8.83
CA ALA A 70 1.35 8.39 -9.13
C ALA A 70 2.02 9.48 -9.98
N ASN A 71 3.35 9.48 -10.09
CA ASN A 71 4.12 10.52 -10.78
C ASN A 71 5.13 9.91 -11.79
N PRO A 72 4.68 9.39 -12.93
CA PRO A 72 5.57 8.80 -13.93
C PRO A 72 6.67 9.76 -14.37
N GLY A 73 7.93 9.30 -14.31
CA GLY A 73 9.10 10.08 -14.72
C GLY A 73 9.62 11.09 -13.69
N VAL A 74 9.04 11.14 -12.48
CA VAL A 74 9.59 11.95 -11.40
C VAL A 74 10.99 11.46 -11.02
N ASP A 75 11.92 12.39 -10.81
CA ASP A 75 13.24 12.07 -10.27
C ASP A 75 13.14 11.83 -8.75
N PRO A 76 13.46 10.63 -8.24
CA PRO A 76 13.42 10.33 -6.81
C PRO A 76 14.45 11.11 -5.99
N TYR A 77 15.59 11.46 -6.60
CA TYR A 77 16.68 12.16 -5.95
C TYR A 77 16.42 13.66 -5.86
N LEU A 78 15.85 14.25 -6.92
CA LEU A 78 15.52 15.66 -6.96
C LEU A 78 14.35 15.94 -7.90
N PRO A 79 13.10 15.86 -7.41
CA PRO A 79 11.92 16.24 -8.18
C PRO A 79 12.11 17.62 -8.82
N THR A 80 11.79 17.75 -10.10
CA THR A 80 12.05 18.98 -10.87
C THR A 80 11.39 20.19 -10.21
N PRO A 81 12.13 21.23 -9.81
CA PRO A 81 11.55 22.43 -9.24
C PRO A 81 10.49 23.08 -10.15
N GLY A 82 9.38 23.52 -9.57
CA GLY A 82 8.24 24.08 -10.31
C GLY A 82 7.34 23.05 -11.01
N SER A 83 7.72 21.76 -11.01
CA SER A 83 6.84 20.70 -11.52
C SER A 83 5.68 20.40 -10.57
N SER A 84 4.68 19.70 -11.10
CA SER A 84 3.50 19.28 -10.34
C SER A 84 3.68 17.85 -9.85
N LEU A 85 3.44 17.61 -8.56
CA LEU A 85 3.37 16.28 -7.94
C LEU A 85 1.93 15.97 -7.54
N THR A 86 1.50 14.77 -7.86
CA THR A 86 0.22 14.18 -7.45
C THR A 86 0.46 13.38 -6.18
N ILE A 87 -0.33 13.68 -5.15
CA ILE A 87 -0.33 12.96 -3.87
C ILE A 87 -1.52 11.99 -3.87
N PRO A 88 -1.30 10.67 -3.94
CA PRO A 88 -2.35 9.68 -4.13
C PRO A 88 -3.06 9.31 -2.80
N HIS A 89 -3.80 10.27 -2.24
CA HIS A 89 -4.60 10.09 -1.02
C HIS A 89 -5.98 9.47 -1.27
N GLN A 90 -6.51 9.53 -2.50
CA GLN A 90 -7.71 8.77 -2.83
C GLN A 90 -7.38 7.29 -3.00
N LEU A 91 -8.16 6.40 -2.38
CA LEU A 91 -7.96 4.96 -2.44
C LEU A 91 -9.26 4.19 -2.24
N ILE A 92 -9.26 2.93 -2.66
CA ILE A 92 -10.27 1.92 -2.39
C ILE A 92 -9.79 1.13 -1.16
N LEU A 93 -10.59 1.07 -0.10
CA LEU A 93 -10.29 0.24 1.07
C LEU A 93 -10.21 -1.24 0.67
N PRO A 94 -9.29 -2.07 1.20
CA PRO A 94 -9.23 -3.50 0.87
C PRO A 94 -10.54 -4.25 1.20
N ASP A 95 -10.80 -5.34 0.48
CA ASP A 95 -12.03 -6.16 0.63
C ASP A 95 -11.91 -7.10 1.83
N THR A 96 -11.79 -6.51 3.01
CA THR A 96 -11.53 -7.20 4.28
C THR A 96 -12.46 -6.67 5.37
N PRO A 97 -12.63 -7.40 6.49
CA PRO A 97 -13.33 -6.84 7.64
C PRO A 97 -12.70 -5.51 8.06
N ARG A 98 -13.53 -4.47 8.25
CA ARG A 98 -13.12 -3.14 8.75
C ARG A 98 -12.81 -3.20 10.25
N GLU A 99 -11.85 -4.04 10.64
CA GLU A 99 -11.51 -4.35 12.02
C GLU A 99 -10.01 -4.53 12.21
N GLY A 100 -9.46 -3.86 13.21
CA GLY A 100 -8.07 -4.02 13.61
C GLY A 100 -7.12 -3.49 12.54
N ILE A 101 -6.03 -4.20 12.31
CA ILE A 101 -4.98 -3.82 11.36
C ILE A 101 -5.06 -4.71 10.12
N ILE A 102 -5.06 -4.11 8.95
CA ILE A 102 -4.86 -4.78 7.66
C ILE A 102 -3.55 -4.25 7.06
N VAL A 103 -2.64 -5.14 6.71
CA VAL A 103 -1.38 -4.83 6.04
C VAL A 103 -1.51 -5.32 4.61
N ASN A 104 -1.53 -4.42 3.63
CA ASN A 104 -1.47 -4.77 2.22
C ASN A 104 -0.06 -4.49 1.68
N SER A 105 0.73 -5.55 1.56
CA SER A 105 2.12 -5.45 1.12
C SER A 105 2.24 -4.96 -0.33
N ALA A 106 1.25 -5.26 -1.18
CA ALA A 106 1.27 -4.90 -2.60
C ALA A 106 1.22 -3.39 -2.87
N GLU A 107 0.62 -2.63 -1.97
CA GLU A 107 0.46 -1.17 -2.10
C GLU A 107 1.22 -0.40 -1.02
N MET A 108 2.03 -1.09 -0.20
CA MET A 108 2.80 -0.49 0.89
C MET A 108 1.96 0.32 1.88
N ARG A 109 0.76 -0.17 2.22
CA ARG A 109 -0.13 0.49 3.21
C ARG A 109 -0.54 -0.43 4.35
N LEU A 110 -0.65 0.17 5.52
CA LEU A 110 -1.29 -0.37 6.71
C LEU A 110 -2.58 0.41 6.97
N TYR A 111 -3.69 -0.30 7.09
CA TYR A 111 -5.00 0.22 7.47
C TYR A 111 -5.27 -0.15 8.92
N TYR A 112 -5.56 0.82 9.77
CA TYR A 112 -6.02 0.59 11.12
C TYR A 112 -7.46 1.09 11.27
N PHE A 113 -8.35 0.18 11.68
CA PHE A 113 -9.75 0.44 11.99
C PHE A 113 -9.92 0.47 13.51
N PRO A 114 -9.88 1.64 14.17
CA PRO A 114 -9.93 1.73 15.62
C PRO A 114 -11.31 1.29 16.14
N LYS A 115 -11.32 0.44 17.16
CA LYS A 115 -12.57 -0.06 17.75
C LYS A 115 -13.43 1.09 18.28
N GLY A 116 -14.70 1.11 17.89
CA GLY A 116 -15.66 2.14 18.30
C GLY A 116 -15.52 3.48 17.55
N SER A 117 -14.57 3.59 16.62
CA SER A 117 -14.47 4.73 15.71
C SER A 117 -15.22 4.46 14.40
N LYS A 118 -15.64 5.53 13.72
CA LYS A 118 -16.08 5.51 12.32
C LYS A 118 -15.00 6.07 11.40
N THR A 119 -13.75 5.69 11.65
CA THR A 119 -12.60 6.13 10.86
C THR A 119 -11.70 4.96 10.49
N VAL A 120 -10.90 5.17 9.46
CA VAL A 120 -9.76 4.32 9.10
C VAL A 120 -8.52 5.19 9.02
N VAL A 121 -7.44 4.72 9.64
CA VAL A 121 -6.13 5.35 9.58
C VAL A 121 -5.30 4.59 8.56
N VAL A 122 -4.72 5.29 7.59
CA VAL A 122 -3.90 4.69 6.55
C VAL A 122 -2.48 5.21 6.68
N LEU A 123 -1.53 4.29 6.89
CA LEU A 123 -0.13 4.61 7.11
C LEU A 123 0.73 3.91 6.05
N PRO A 124 1.73 4.59 5.48
CA PRO A 124 2.64 3.97 4.55
C PRO A 124 3.63 3.06 5.31
N ILE A 125 4.02 1.96 4.68
CA ILE A 125 4.90 0.97 5.31
C ILE A 125 6.08 0.58 4.42
N GLY A 126 7.19 0.18 5.04
CA GLY A 126 8.25 -0.60 4.39
C GLY A 126 8.11 -2.07 4.75
N ILE A 127 8.48 -2.96 3.84
CA ILE A 127 8.32 -4.42 4.01
C ILE A 127 9.62 -5.18 3.74
N GLY A 128 9.54 -6.51 3.87
CA GLY A 128 10.64 -7.43 3.61
C GLY A 128 11.21 -7.37 2.20
N GLU A 129 12.53 -7.49 2.10
CA GLU A 129 13.24 -7.78 0.86
C GLU A 129 12.81 -9.13 0.28
N LEU A 130 13.04 -9.32 -1.02
CA LEU A 130 12.80 -10.61 -1.68
C LEU A 130 13.57 -11.73 -0.96
N GLY A 131 12.89 -12.84 -0.66
CA GLY A 131 13.47 -13.96 0.08
C GLY A 131 13.53 -13.75 1.61
N LYS A 132 13.21 -12.55 2.09
CA LYS A 132 13.01 -12.20 3.50
C LYS A 132 11.62 -11.61 3.69
N ASP A 133 10.63 -12.17 3.01
CA ASP A 133 9.35 -11.51 2.75
C ASP A 133 8.52 -11.30 4.03
N THR A 134 7.79 -10.18 4.01
CA THR A 134 6.66 -9.98 4.91
C THR A 134 5.55 -10.98 4.55
N PRO A 135 4.85 -11.57 5.55
CA PRO A 135 3.77 -12.51 5.26
C PRO A 135 2.76 -11.93 4.26
N LEU A 136 2.37 -12.72 3.26
CA LEU A 136 1.46 -12.27 2.19
C LEU A 136 -0.01 -12.63 2.44
N ASN A 137 -0.26 -13.68 3.23
CA ASN A 137 -1.60 -14.08 3.65
C ASN A 137 -1.52 -14.72 5.03
N TRP A 138 -1.83 -13.95 6.08
CA TRP A 138 -1.76 -14.42 7.46
C TRP A 138 -2.63 -13.57 8.38
N VAL A 139 -3.43 -14.22 9.23
CA VAL A 139 -4.20 -13.57 10.29
C VAL A 139 -3.56 -13.88 11.65
N THR A 140 -3.36 -12.84 12.46
CA THR A 140 -2.76 -12.89 13.79
C THR A 140 -3.33 -11.77 14.67
N THR A 141 -2.68 -11.50 15.80
CA THR A 141 -3.02 -10.40 16.71
C THR A 141 -1.76 -9.70 17.20
N VAL A 142 -1.90 -8.46 17.67
CA VAL A 142 -0.85 -7.78 18.44
C VAL A 142 -0.69 -8.50 19.78
N GLN A 143 0.39 -9.28 19.93
CA GLN A 143 0.64 -10.12 21.12
C GLN A 143 1.19 -9.31 22.30
N ARG A 144 2.01 -8.30 21.99
CA ARG A 144 2.55 -7.33 22.97
C ARG A 144 3.05 -6.08 22.24
N LYS A 145 3.23 -5.00 22.99
CA LYS A 145 3.90 -3.78 22.51
C LYS A 145 5.04 -3.38 23.43
N LYS A 146 6.07 -2.72 22.90
CA LYS A 146 7.23 -2.27 23.65
C LYS A 146 7.65 -0.87 23.20
N ASP A 147 7.74 0.04 24.18
CA ASP A 147 8.52 1.27 24.11
C ASP A 147 9.99 0.92 24.35
N GLY A 148 10.87 1.44 23.50
CA GLY A 148 12.29 1.12 23.50
C GLY A 148 12.53 -0.37 23.28
N PRO A 149 12.19 -0.92 22.10
CA PRO A 149 12.50 -2.32 21.80
C PRO A 149 14.02 -2.52 21.79
N THR A 150 14.46 -3.68 22.27
CA THR A 150 15.79 -4.20 21.92
C THR A 150 15.65 -5.05 20.67
N TRP A 151 16.69 -5.05 19.82
CA TRP A 151 16.73 -5.93 18.65
C TRP A 151 17.87 -6.94 18.78
N THR A 152 17.54 -8.21 18.58
CA THR A 152 18.50 -9.31 18.57
C THR A 152 18.46 -9.93 17.17
N PRO A 153 19.49 -9.70 16.33
CA PRO A 153 19.56 -10.30 15.02
C PRO A 153 19.50 -11.83 15.07
N THR A 154 19.01 -12.45 14.00
CA THR A 154 18.93 -13.92 13.94
C THR A 154 20.30 -14.52 13.66
N LYS A 155 20.45 -15.82 13.97
CA LYS A 155 21.67 -16.58 13.61
C LYS A 155 21.97 -16.51 12.10
N ALA A 156 20.92 -16.52 11.27
CA ALA A 156 21.05 -16.40 9.82
C ALA A 156 21.62 -15.02 9.42
N MET A 157 21.14 -13.93 10.02
CA MET A 157 21.70 -12.59 9.78
C MET A 157 23.17 -12.50 10.21
N HIS A 158 23.53 -13.07 11.36
CA HIS A 158 24.93 -13.10 11.78
C HIS A 158 25.82 -13.86 10.79
N ALA A 159 25.35 -14.99 10.23
CA ALA A 159 26.07 -15.74 9.21
C ALA A 159 26.22 -14.94 7.90
N GLU A 160 25.17 -14.25 7.46
CA GLU A 160 25.17 -13.39 6.27
C GLU A 160 26.16 -12.21 6.41
N TYR A 161 26.15 -11.52 7.55
CA TYR A 161 27.11 -10.42 7.81
C TYR A 161 28.55 -10.95 7.89
N ALA A 162 28.77 -12.06 8.58
CA ALA A 162 30.10 -12.68 8.67
C ALA A 162 30.64 -13.11 7.29
N ALA A 163 29.79 -13.63 6.41
CA ALA A 163 30.16 -13.99 5.04
C ALA A 163 30.61 -12.77 4.19
N ARG A 164 30.13 -11.56 4.53
CA ARG A 164 30.54 -10.29 3.92
C ARG A 164 31.73 -9.62 4.64
N GLY A 165 32.30 -10.27 5.66
CA GLY A 165 33.39 -9.70 6.46
C GLY A 165 32.94 -8.60 7.44
N GLU A 166 31.64 -8.47 7.67
CA GLU A 166 31.06 -7.47 8.56
C GLU A 166 30.74 -8.07 9.94
N THR A 167 30.89 -7.27 11.01
CA THR A 167 30.49 -7.68 12.36
C THR A 167 29.14 -7.06 12.71
N LEU A 168 28.16 -7.91 13.04
CA LEU A 168 26.85 -7.50 13.52
C LEU A 168 26.77 -7.63 15.05
N LYS A 169 26.28 -6.59 15.75
CA LYS A 169 26.11 -6.63 17.22
C LYS A 169 25.13 -7.74 17.59
N GLN A 170 25.42 -8.46 18.68
CA GLN A 170 24.53 -9.51 19.21
C GLN A 170 23.19 -8.95 19.68
N VAL A 171 23.21 -7.75 20.26
CA VAL A 171 22.01 -7.03 20.71
C VAL A 171 22.19 -5.55 20.39
N PHE A 172 21.18 -4.98 19.75
CA PHE A 172 21.02 -3.54 19.63
C PHE A 172 20.13 -3.08 20.81
N PRO A 173 20.67 -2.27 21.73
CA PRO A 173 19.89 -1.75 22.86
C PRO A 173 18.78 -0.81 22.36
N ALA A 174 17.85 -0.48 23.24
CA ALA A 174 16.89 0.59 22.96
C ALA A 174 17.64 1.92 22.76
N GLY A 175 17.22 2.72 21.79
CA GLY A 175 17.85 4.01 21.50
C GLY A 175 17.76 4.40 20.02
N PRO A 176 18.33 5.57 19.66
CA PRO A 176 18.26 6.11 18.30
C PRO A 176 18.96 5.23 17.26
N ASP A 177 19.97 4.45 17.66
CA ASP A 177 20.70 3.56 16.75
C ASP A 177 20.02 2.20 16.54
N ASN A 178 18.88 1.95 17.19
CA ASN A 178 18.16 0.70 17.03
C ASN A 178 17.40 0.69 15.70
N PRO A 179 17.63 -0.29 14.81
CA PRO A 179 16.94 -0.34 13.52
C PRO A 179 15.43 -0.64 13.63
N MET A 180 14.96 -1.08 14.79
CA MET A 180 13.52 -1.19 15.08
C MET A 180 12.87 0.16 15.43
N GLY A 181 13.65 1.24 15.55
CA GLY A 181 13.17 2.54 16.03
C GLY A 181 12.79 2.50 17.52
N LEU A 182 11.90 3.41 17.91
CA LEU A 182 11.56 3.64 19.32
C LEU A 182 10.37 2.82 19.82
N TYR A 183 9.55 2.27 18.93
CA TYR A 183 8.31 1.57 19.29
C TYR A 183 8.13 0.32 18.43
N ALA A 184 7.57 -0.74 19.02
CA ALA A 184 7.25 -1.98 18.31
C ALA A 184 5.97 -2.64 18.84
N LEU A 185 5.18 -3.18 17.91
CA LEU A 185 4.04 -4.07 18.14
C LEU A 185 4.42 -5.46 17.61
N TYR A 186 4.47 -6.46 18.48
CA TYR A 186 4.86 -7.82 18.10
C TYR A 186 3.63 -8.62 17.73
N VAL A 187 3.66 -9.28 16.57
CA VAL A 187 2.49 -9.95 15.97
C VAL A 187 2.65 -11.47 15.89
N GLY A 188 3.71 -12.02 16.48
CA GLY A 188 4.01 -13.46 16.52
C GLY A 188 4.97 -13.90 15.41
N ARG A 189 5.41 -15.17 15.46
CA ARG A 189 6.37 -15.76 14.49
C ARG A 189 7.63 -14.91 14.26
N LEU A 190 8.10 -14.22 15.30
CA LEU A 190 9.23 -13.27 15.27
C LEU A 190 8.98 -11.98 14.47
N TYR A 191 7.80 -11.78 13.88
CA TYR A 191 7.45 -10.55 13.18
C TYR A 191 6.98 -9.45 14.13
N ALA A 192 7.27 -8.21 13.73
CA ALA A 192 6.81 -7.00 14.38
C ALA A 192 6.41 -5.92 13.37
N ILE A 193 5.53 -5.04 13.80
CA ILE A 193 5.26 -3.73 13.19
C ILE A 193 6.03 -2.72 14.04
N HIS A 194 7.01 -2.04 13.47
CA HIS A 194 7.95 -1.23 14.24
C HIS A 194 8.42 0.03 13.49
N GLY A 195 9.15 0.90 14.18
CA GLY A 195 9.72 2.11 13.61
C GLY A 195 10.95 1.86 12.76
N THR A 196 11.71 2.91 12.50
CA THR A 196 13.02 2.82 11.85
C THR A 196 13.88 3.98 12.33
N ASN A 197 15.20 3.78 12.35
CA ASN A 197 16.18 4.85 12.53
C ASN A 197 16.73 5.39 11.19
N ALA A 198 16.30 4.82 10.06
CA ALA A 198 16.67 5.28 8.73
C ALA A 198 15.72 6.38 8.25
N ASN A 199 16.26 7.31 7.46
CA ASN A 199 15.52 8.43 6.86
C ASN A 199 14.84 8.07 5.51
N PHE A 200 14.84 6.79 5.15
CA PHE A 200 14.23 6.24 3.94
C PHE A 200 13.79 4.79 4.20
N GLY A 201 13.07 4.19 3.25
CA GLY A 201 12.68 2.77 3.29
C GLY A 201 11.18 2.52 3.42
N ILE A 202 10.39 3.56 3.65
CA ILE A 202 8.93 3.46 3.68
C ILE A 202 8.40 3.56 2.25
N GLY A 203 7.52 2.62 1.87
CA GLY A 203 7.16 2.39 0.46
C GLY A 203 8.21 1.59 -0.31
N LEU A 204 9.11 0.86 0.37
CA LEU A 204 10.15 0.04 -0.26
C LEU A 204 10.26 -1.34 0.43
N ARG A 205 10.90 -2.28 -0.27
CA ARG A 205 11.29 -3.60 0.24
C ARG A 205 12.72 -3.53 0.77
N VAL A 206 12.89 -3.35 2.08
CA VAL A 206 14.20 -3.06 2.73
C VAL A 206 14.37 -3.74 4.10
N SER A 207 13.38 -4.51 4.54
CA SER A 207 13.40 -5.15 5.85
C SER A 207 13.76 -6.64 5.74
N HIS A 208 14.02 -7.28 6.87
CA HIS A 208 14.15 -8.73 6.95
C HIS A 208 12.79 -9.37 7.35
N GLY A 209 11.70 -8.90 6.74
CA GLY A 209 10.36 -9.46 6.85
C GLY A 209 9.39 -8.73 7.78
N CYS A 210 9.89 -7.90 8.69
CA CYS A 210 9.05 -7.06 9.56
C CYS A 210 8.45 -5.86 8.81
N VAL A 211 7.39 -5.27 9.36
CA VAL A 211 6.75 -4.07 8.82
C VAL A 211 7.37 -2.84 9.48
N ARG A 212 7.86 -1.90 8.67
CA ARG A 212 8.50 -0.65 9.12
C ARG A 212 7.57 0.53 8.89
N LEU A 213 7.57 1.49 9.82
CA LEU A 213 6.86 2.77 9.71
C LEU A 213 7.80 3.93 10.07
N ARG A 214 7.45 5.15 9.65
CA ARG A 214 8.11 6.37 10.13
C ARG A 214 7.86 6.56 11.63
N ALA A 215 8.69 7.39 12.28
CA ALA A 215 8.71 7.53 13.73
C ALA A 215 7.36 7.96 14.32
N ASP A 216 6.71 8.96 13.73
CA ASP A 216 5.42 9.46 14.20
C ASP A 216 4.28 8.46 13.94
N ASP A 217 4.34 7.76 12.80
CA ASP A 217 3.35 6.76 12.42
C ASP A 217 3.38 5.55 13.38
N ILE A 218 4.57 5.03 13.70
CA ILE A 218 4.67 3.93 14.68
C ILE A 218 4.29 4.40 16.09
N LYS A 219 4.62 5.64 16.46
CA LYS A 219 4.22 6.21 17.75
C LYS A 219 2.70 6.26 17.86
N TYR A 220 2.03 6.74 16.82
CA TYR A 220 0.58 6.75 16.74
C TYR A 220 -0.01 5.34 16.94
N LEU A 221 0.50 4.33 16.22
CA LEU A 221 0.05 2.95 16.41
C LEU A 221 0.31 2.43 17.82
N PHE A 222 1.49 2.70 18.38
CA PHE A 222 1.84 2.27 19.74
C PHE A 222 0.87 2.82 20.80
N ASP A 223 0.49 4.09 20.67
CA ASP A 223 -0.44 4.73 21.59
C ASP A 223 -1.88 4.21 21.43
N ASN A 224 -2.31 4.01 20.18
CA ASN A 224 -3.73 3.84 19.84
C ASN A 224 -4.15 2.40 19.58
N VAL A 225 -3.22 1.45 19.39
CA VAL A 225 -3.52 0.04 19.14
C VAL A 225 -3.42 -0.76 20.45
N PRO A 226 -4.54 -1.36 20.93
CA PRO A 226 -4.52 -2.26 22.06
C PRO A 226 -3.80 -3.59 21.75
N VAL A 227 -3.22 -4.20 22.77
CA VAL A 227 -2.81 -5.62 22.70
C VAL A 227 -4.07 -6.48 22.48
N GLY A 228 -3.96 -7.53 21.66
CA GLY A 228 -5.06 -8.37 21.22
C GLY A 228 -5.75 -7.89 19.94
N THR A 229 -5.42 -6.70 19.42
CA THR A 229 -5.97 -6.20 18.15
C THR A 229 -5.64 -7.17 17.01
N ARG A 230 -6.65 -7.52 16.21
CA ARG A 230 -6.51 -8.36 15.02
C ARG A 230 -5.55 -7.72 14.02
N VAL A 231 -4.70 -8.53 13.40
CA VAL A 231 -3.80 -8.13 12.31
C VAL A 231 -3.98 -9.11 11.16
N GLN A 232 -4.22 -8.62 9.95
CA GLN A 232 -4.32 -9.44 8.75
C GLN A 232 -3.37 -8.92 7.70
N PHE A 233 -2.54 -9.80 7.17
CA PHE A 233 -1.68 -9.55 6.03
C PHE A 233 -2.38 -10.03 4.76
N ILE A 234 -2.36 -9.18 3.74
CA ILE A 234 -2.86 -9.44 2.39
C ILE A 234 -1.83 -8.97 1.35
N ASN A 235 -2.02 -9.40 0.11
CA ASN A 235 -1.20 -9.01 -1.03
C ASN A 235 -2.11 -8.78 -2.25
N GLU A 236 -2.78 -7.64 -2.27
CA GLU A 236 -3.78 -7.28 -3.28
C GLU A 236 -3.29 -6.06 -4.08
N PRO A 237 -2.59 -6.27 -5.21
CA PRO A 237 -2.12 -5.17 -6.07
C PRO A 237 -3.26 -4.51 -6.84
N VAL A 238 -4.41 -5.19 -6.98
CA VAL A 238 -5.58 -4.65 -7.66
C VAL A 238 -6.77 -4.71 -6.73
N LYS A 239 -7.46 -3.57 -6.59
CA LYS A 239 -8.72 -3.44 -5.86
C LYS A 239 -9.77 -2.86 -6.80
N ALA A 240 -11.02 -3.27 -6.63
CA ALA A 240 -12.15 -2.69 -7.33
C ALA A 240 -13.37 -2.60 -6.41
N THR A 241 -14.25 -1.65 -6.70
CA THR A 241 -15.47 -1.40 -5.93
C THR A 241 -16.60 -0.92 -6.85
N VAL A 242 -17.83 -1.24 -6.45
CA VAL A 242 -19.06 -0.61 -6.97
C VAL A 242 -19.57 0.27 -5.84
N GLU A 243 -19.68 1.57 -6.11
CA GLU A 243 -20.10 2.55 -5.12
C GLU A 243 -21.64 2.66 -5.08
N PRO A 244 -22.22 3.27 -4.02
CA PRO A 244 -23.67 3.30 -3.83
C PRO A 244 -24.46 4.00 -4.94
N ASP A 245 -23.81 4.88 -5.71
CA ASP A 245 -24.38 5.58 -6.86
C ASP A 245 -24.31 4.76 -8.17
N GLY A 246 -23.76 3.54 -8.12
CA GLY A 246 -23.57 2.65 -9.27
C GLY A 246 -22.24 2.87 -10.00
N SER A 247 -21.46 3.89 -9.62
CA SER A 247 -20.14 4.11 -10.19
C SER A 247 -19.17 2.99 -9.81
N ARG A 248 -18.21 2.72 -10.69
CA ARG A 248 -17.26 1.62 -10.59
C ARG A 248 -15.85 2.16 -10.63
N TYR A 249 -15.03 1.71 -9.70
CA TYR A 249 -13.62 2.11 -9.62
C TYR A 249 -12.70 0.90 -9.59
N ILE A 250 -11.53 1.05 -10.23
CA ILE A 250 -10.39 0.12 -10.13
C ILE A 250 -9.15 0.90 -9.66
N GLU A 251 -8.38 0.33 -8.74
CA GLU A 251 -7.09 0.85 -8.29
C GLU A 251 -6.03 -0.24 -8.53
N VAL A 252 -4.97 0.12 -9.24
CA VAL A 252 -3.93 -0.81 -9.70
C VAL A 252 -2.56 -0.32 -9.27
N HIS A 253 -1.87 -1.14 -8.48
CA HIS A 253 -0.46 -0.98 -8.09
C HIS A 253 0.42 -1.99 -8.82
N ASN A 254 1.74 -1.78 -8.77
CA ASN A 254 2.69 -2.76 -9.24
C ASN A 254 2.73 -3.98 -8.31
N PRO A 255 2.55 -5.20 -8.83
CA PRO A 255 2.72 -6.41 -8.02
C PRO A 255 4.13 -6.52 -7.45
N LEU A 256 4.25 -7.12 -6.26
CA LEU A 256 5.56 -7.48 -5.71
C LEU A 256 6.22 -8.53 -6.61
N SER A 257 7.48 -8.31 -6.96
CA SER A 257 8.30 -9.33 -7.61
C SER A 257 8.48 -10.54 -6.70
N THR A 258 8.33 -11.73 -7.28
CA THR A 258 8.39 -13.02 -6.57
C THR A 258 9.63 -13.84 -6.91
N THR A 259 10.36 -13.45 -7.96
CA THR A 259 11.62 -14.06 -8.39
C THR A 259 12.70 -13.00 -8.56
N GLU A 260 13.98 -13.39 -8.52
CA GLU A 260 15.10 -12.47 -8.78
C GLU A 260 15.06 -11.92 -10.20
N GLU A 261 14.62 -12.72 -11.17
CA GLU A 261 14.44 -12.28 -12.55
C GLU A 261 13.43 -11.13 -12.64
N GLN A 262 12.27 -11.26 -11.99
CA GLN A 262 11.27 -10.20 -11.92
C GLN A 262 11.80 -8.96 -11.18
N PHE A 263 12.63 -9.16 -10.15
CA PHE A 263 13.19 -8.06 -9.37
C PHE A 263 14.24 -7.24 -10.15
N ASN A 264 15.06 -7.92 -10.95
CA ASN A 264 16.13 -7.30 -11.73
C ASN A 264 15.69 -6.85 -13.14
N SER A 265 14.46 -7.17 -13.54
CA SER A 265 13.90 -6.82 -14.83
C SER A 265 13.28 -5.41 -14.82
N SER A 266 13.34 -4.73 -15.97
CA SER A 266 12.54 -3.53 -16.24
C SER A 266 11.12 -3.85 -16.69
N GLU A 267 10.83 -5.11 -17.01
CA GLU A 267 9.50 -5.55 -17.44
C GLU A 267 8.52 -5.56 -16.27
N PRO A 268 7.29 -5.05 -16.45
CA PRO A 268 6.29 -5.05 -15.40
C PRO A 268 5.90 -6.48 -15.00
N VAL A 269 5.83 -6.75 -13.69
CA VAL A 269 5.34 -8.03 -13.18
C VAL A 269 3.89 -8.27 -13.67
N PRO A 270 3.55 -9.47 -14.19
CA PRO A 270 2.20 -9.77 -14.63
C PRO A 270 1.16 -9.63 -13.51
N ILE A 271 -0.03 -9.13 -13.85
CA ILE A 271 -1.15 -8.99 -12.93
C ILE A 271 -2.10 -10.17 -13.12
N ASN A 272 -2.35 -10.92 -12.05
CA ASN A 272 -3.43 -11.90 -11.99
C ASN A 272 -4.65 -11.27 -11.31
N LEU A 273 -5.73 -11.08 -12.06
CA LEU A 273 -6.94 -10.44 -11.55
C LEU A 273 -7.71 -11.41 -10.64
N PRO A 274 -7.94 -11.04 -9.36
CA PRO A 274 -8.71 -11.87 -8.46
C PRO A 274 -10.19 -11.84 -8.84
N VAL A 275 -10.92 -12.92 -8.54
CA VAL A 275 -12.32 -13.12 -8.95
C VAL A 275 -13.24 -11.97 -8.50
N ASN A 276 -13.02 -11.42 -7.30
CA ASN A 276 -13.80 -10.29 -6.80
C ASN A 276 -13.59 -9.01 -7.62
N VAL A 277 -12.36 -8.75 -8.10
CA VAL A 277 -12.07 -7.65 -9.01
C VAL A 277 -12.69 -7.91 -10.39
N SER A 278 -12.50 -9.11 -10.95
CA SER A 278 -13.04 -9.47 -12.26
C SER A 278 -14.56 -9.30 -12.34
N LYS A 279 -15.29 -9.62 -11.27
CA LYS A 279 -16.74 -9.40 -11.18
C LYS A 279 -17.12 -7.92 -11.34
N VAL A 280 -16.35 -7.00 -10.76
CA VAL A 280 -16.65 -5.56 -10.84
C VAL A 280 -16.40 -5.02 -12.25
N ILE A 281 -15.35 -5.50 -12.93
CA ILE A 281 -14.84 -4.90 -14.17
C ILE A 281 -15.30 -5.59 -15.47
N VAL A 282 -15.91 -6.76 -15.41
CA VAL A 282 -16.43 -7.47 -16.61
C VAL A 282 -17.94 -7.24 -16.83
N GLU A 283 -18.62 -6.60 -15.89
CA GLU A 283 -20.07 -6.32 -16.00
C GLU A 283 -20.43 -5.34 -17.11
N ALA A 284 -21.67 -5.45 -17.61
CA ALA A 284 -22.24 -4.49 -18.53
C ALA A 284 -22.25 -3.09 -17.87
N GLY A 285 -21.75 -2.08 -18.58
CA GLY A 285 -21.59 -0.73 -18.03
C GLY A 285 -20.17 -0.38 -17.56
N VAL A 286 -19.18 -1.22 -17.86
CA VAL A 286 -17.75 -0.94 -17.62
C VAL A 286 -17.04 -0.53 -18.92
N ASN A 287 -16.32 0.59 -18.86
CA ASN A 287 -15.44 1.05 -19.92
C ASN A 287 -14.14 0.22 -19.92
N GLN A 288 -14.07 -0.78 -20.80
CA GLN A 288 -12.91 -1.67 -20.90
C GLN A 288 -11.63 -0.94 -21.29
N THR A 289 -11.71 0.13 -22.08
CA THR A 289 -10.52 0.95 -22.41
C THR A 289 -9.93 1.59 -21.17
N SER A 290 -10.76 2.10 -20.26
CA SER A 290 -10.30 2.67 -18.99
C SER A 290 -9.72 1.59 -18.06
N VAL A 291 -10.27 0.38 -18.06
CA VAL A 291 -9.73 -0.77 -17.32
C VAL A 291 -8.35 -1.14 -17.86
N ASP A 292 -8.22 -1.33 -19.17
CA ASP A 292 -6.94 -1.68 -19.82
C ASP A 292 -5.89 -0.60 -19.57
N GLN A 293 -6.27 0.68 -19.63
CA GLN A 293 -5.39 1.79 -19.32
C GLN A 293 -4.91 1.76 -17.85
N ALA A 294 -5.80 1.48 -16.90
CA ALA A 294 -5.44 1.38 -15.48
C ALA A 294 -4.49 0.19 -15.23
N LEU A 295 -4.74 -0.96 -15.86
CA LEU A 295 -3.88 -2.15 -15.76
C LEU A 295 -2.48 -1.94 -16.34
N ASN A 296 -2.39 -1.14 -17.42
CA ASN A 296 -1.12 -0.79 -18.05
C ASN A 296 -0.37 0.31 -17.28
N THR A 297 -1.08 1.33 -16.80
CA THR A 297 -0.47 2.51 -16.18
C THR A 297 -0.07 2.25 -14.73
N ARG A 298 -0.85 1.48 -13.97
CA ARG A 298 -0.57 1.08 -12.57
C ARG A 298 -0.24 2.29 -11.68
N SER A 299 -1.05 3.33 -11.78
CA SER A 299 -0.82 4.62 -11.12
C SER A 299 -0.98 4.59 -9.59
N GLY A 300 -1.47 3.48 -9.02
CA GLY A 300 -1.80 3.38 -7.61
C GLY A 300 -2.97 4.28 -7.17
N MET A 301 -3.72 4.85 -8.13
CA MET A 301 -4.88 5.71 -7.88
C MET A 301 -6.17 5.06 -8.40
N PRO A 302 -7.31 5.23 -7.72
CA PRO A 302 -8.60 4.80 -8.23
C PRO A 302 -8.97 5.50 -9.53
N VAL A 303 -9.38 4.72 -10.53
CA VAL A 303 -9.86 5.18 -11.84
C VAL A 303 -11.33 4.81 -11.96
N ASN A 304 -12.18 5.78 -12.29
CA ASN A 304 -13.59 5.52 -12.62
C ASN A 304 -13.66 4.81 -13.97
N VAL A 305 -14.28 3.64 -13.99
CA VAL A 305 -14.43 2.78 -15.18
C VAL A 305 -15.89 2.60 -15.58
N THR A 306 -16.79 3.44 -15.09
CA THR A 306 -18.21 3.43 -15.45
C THR A 306 -18.38 3.94 -16.88
N THR A 307 -19.16 3.26 -17.73
CA THR A 307 -19.54 3.82 -19.03
C THR A 307 -20.48 5.00 -18.82
N LEU A 308 -20.16 6.15 -19.42
CA LEU A 308 -21.11 7.24 -19.58
C LEU A 308 -22.08 6.86 -20.70
N ASP A 309 -23.39 6.99 -20.46
CA ASP A 309 -24.38 6.73 -21.51
C ASP A 309 -24.23 7.75 -22.66
N ALA A 310 -24.82 7.48 -23.83
CA ALA A 310 -24.66 8.28 -25.06
C ALA A 310 -25.00 9.79 -24.97
N ASN A 311 -25.49 10.26 -23.82
CA ASN A 311 -25.74 11.67 -23.50
C ASN A 311 -24.79 12.25 -22.43
N GLY A 312 -23.67 11.58 -22.11
CA GLY A 312 -22.67 12.07 -21.16
C GLY A 312 -23.14 12.18 -19.72
N SER A 313 -24.22 11.49 -19.35
CA SER A 313 -24.71 11.41 -17.97
C SER A 313 -24.34 10.05 -17.39
N GLU A 314 -23.87 10.04 -16.13
CA GLU A 314 -23.67 8.82 -15.36
C GLU A 314 -24.96 8.00 -15.35
N ASN A 315 -24.84 6.69 -15.61
CA ASN A 315 -25.96 5.75 -15.66
C ASN A 315 -26.60 5.62 -14.27
N THR A 316 -27.45 6.58 -13.93
CA THR A 316 -28.28 6.57 -12.73
C THR A 316 -29.48 5.70 -13.02
N GLN A 317 -29.32 4.39 -12.78
CA GLN A 317 -30.47 3.50 -12.73
C GLN A 317 -31.38 3.95 -11.56
N PRO A 318 -32.65 4.32 -11.78
CA PRO A 318 -33.49 4.82 -10.69
C PRO A 318 -33.79 3.68 -9.70
N GLN A 319 -33.35 3.81 -8.45
CA GLN A 319 -33.93 3.01 -7.37
C GLN A 319 -35.38 3.44 -7.12
N PRO A 320 -36.31 2.51 -6.84
CA PRO A 320 -37.67 2.87 -6.45
C PRO A 320 -37.64 3.62 -5.12
N VAL A 321 -38.28 4.78 -5.10
CA VAL A 321 -38.50 5.57 -3.89
C VAL A 321 -39.25 4.70 -2.87
N ALA A 322 -38.71 4.59 -1.66
CA ALA A 322 -39.37 3.90 -0.56
C ALA A 322 -40.77 4.49 -0.32
N ALA A 323 -41.78 3.63 -0.39
CA ALA A 323 -43.16 4.00 -0.05
C ALA A 323 -43.26 4.24 1.46
N ASP A 324 -43.81 5.40 1.81
CA ASP A 324 -44.26 5.81 3.14
C ASP A 324 -45.34 4.82 3.66
N PRO A 325 -45.18 4.23 4.87
CA PRO A 325 -46.14 3.28 5.42
C PRO A 325 -47.30 4.00 6.12
N SER A 326 -48.09 4.73 5.33
CA SER A 326 -49.28 5.44 5.80
C SER A 326 -50.45 5.21 4.83
N ALA A 327 -50.97 3.98 4.79
CA ALA A 327 -52.21 3.66 4.08
C ALA A 327 -53.43 4.29 4.79
N PRO A 328 -54.57 4.45 4.07
CA PRO A 328 -55.57 3.39 4.17
C PRO A 328 -56.05 2.85 2.82
N ALA A 329 -56.43 1.57 2.88
CA ALA A 329 -56.87 0.72 1.78
C ALA A 329 -58.25 1.09 1.23
N THR A 330 -58.46 0.85 -0.07
CA THR A 330 -59.78 0.55 -0.63
C THR A 330 -59.68 -0.53 -1.72
N ASP A 331 -60.56 -1.51 -1.58
CA ASP A 331 -60.84 -2.65 -2.45
C ASP A 331 -60.95 -2.32 -3.95
N ALA A 332 -60.44 -3.23 -4.80
CA ALA A 332 -61.19 -3.84 -5.91
C ALA A 332 -60.34 -4.90 -6.65
N THR A 333 -60.71 -6.17 -6.50
CA THR A 333 -60.52 -7.24 -7.51
C THR A 333 -61.62 -7.16 -8.59
N PRO A 334 -61.62 -7.98 -9.67
CA PRO A 334 -60.53 -8.61 -10.46
C PRO A 334 -60.78 -8.53 -12.00
N VAL A 335 -59.79 -8.83 -12.86
CA VAL A 335 -60.07 -9.52 -14.15
C VAL A 335 -58.91 -10.47 -14.52
N THR A 336 -59.30 -11.72 -14.73
CA THR A 336 -58.56 -12.88 -15.24
C THR A 336 -58.32 -12.82 -16.75
N THR A 337 -57.18 -13.34 -17.22
CA THR A 337 -57.13 -14.17 -18.45
C THR A 337 -55.94 -15.13 -18.42
N ASP A 338 -56.28 -16.42 -18.38
CA ASP A 338 -55.47 -17.58 -18.76
C ASP A 338 -54.92 -17.46 -20.19
N VAL A 339 -53.68 -17.89 -20.45
CA VAL A 339 -53.35 -18.82 -21.56
C VAL A 339 -52.15 -19.71 -21.17
N ARG A 340 -52.30 -20.97 -21.57
CA ARG A 340 -51.60 -22.24 -21.28
C ARG A 340 -50.23 -22.41 -21.97
N VAL A 341 -49.40 -23.26 -21.32
CA VAL A 341 -48.10 -23.87 -21.73
C VAL A 341 -48.30 -24.93 -22.86
N PRO A 342 -47.26 -25.31 -23.64
CA PRO A 342 -46.38 -26.48 -23.33
C PRO A 342 -44.88 -26.20 -23.64
N ALA A 343 -43.88 -26.58 -22.83
CA ALA A 343 -43.34 -27.90 -22.47
C ALA A 343 -42.65 -28.68 -23.63
N ASP A 344 -41.32 -28.58 -23.69
CA ASP A 344 -40.34 -29.62 -24.09
C ASP A 344 -38.95 -29.06 -23.67
N GLY A 345 -37.99 -29.74 -23.06
CA GLY A 345 -37.65 -31.16 -23.03
C GLY A 345 -36.24 -31.32 -23.60
N SER A 346 -35.20 -31.34 -22.75
CA SER A 346 -33.99 -32.20 -22.92
C SER A 346 -32.88 -31.84 -21.92
N GLN A 347 -32.49 -32.88 -21.17
CA GLN A 347 -31.31 -32.98 -20.33
C GLN A 347 -30.07 -33.28 -21.17
N VAL A 348 -28.89 -32.76 -20.80
CA VAL A 348 -27.61 -33.51 -20.81
C VAL A 348 -26.63 -32.89 -19.77
N GLN A 349 -26.07 -33.74 -18.91
CA GLN A 349 -24.81 -33.57 -18.14
C GLN A 349 -23.92 -34.79 -18.48
N PRO A 350 -22.67 -34.92 -17.98
CA PRO A 350 -21.45 -34.16 -18.29
C PRO A 350 -20.32 -35.11 -18.79
N MET A 351 -19.19 -34.57 -19.27
CA MET A 351 -17.97 -35.35 -19.55
C MET A 351 -16.74 -34.73 -18.88
N GLU A 352 -16.02 -35.58 -18.15
CA GLU A 352 -14.64 -35.48 -17.64
C GLU A 352 -13.97 -36.82 -17.99
N PRO A 353 -12.63 -37.02 -17.85
CA PRO A 353 -11.53 -36.29 -18.47
C PRO A 353 -10.57 -37.28 -19.19
N GLU A 354 -9.72 -36.81 -20.12
CA GLU A 354 -8.62 -37.63 -20.65
C GLU A 354 -7.26 -37.19 -20.09
N ALA A 355 -6.59 -38.15 -19.48
CA ALA A 355 -5.20 -38.09 -19.05
C ALA A 355 -4.28 -38.34 -20.24
N THR A 356 -3.15 -37.62 -20.31
CA THR A 356 -1.97 -38.09 -21.04
C THR A 356 -0.71 -37.83 -20.25
N SER A 357 0.00 -38.93 -20.02
CA SER A 357 1.35 -39.07 -19.50
C SER A 357 2.40 -38.49 -20.45
N GLY A 358 3.44 -37.85 -19.92
CA GLY A 358 4.64 -37.47 -20.67
C GLY A 358 5.83 -37.33 -19.73
N GLN A 359 6.88 -38.10 -20.00
CA GLN A 359 8.05 -38.31 -19.14
C GLN A 359 9.05 -37.15 -19.13
N THR A 360 9.73 -37.04 -17.99
CA THR A 360 11.10 -36.54 -17.74
C THR A 360 12.05 -36.47 -18.93
N GLN A 361 12.76 -35.34 -19.05
CA GLN A 361 14.15 -35.29 -19.49
C GLN A 361 14.93 -34.19 -18.75
N ASP A 362 15.94 -34.62 -18.00
CA ASP A 362 17.08 -33.83 -17.55
C ASP A 362 17.82 -33.21 -18.74
N GLN A 363 18.06 -31.90 -18.70
CA GLN A 363 19.25 -31.31 -19.32
C GLN A 363 19.78 -30.16 -18.47
N ALA A 364 20.92 -30.42 -17.84
CA ALA A 364 21.82 -29.42 -17.31
C ALA A 364 22.39 -28.57 -18.45
N ILE A 365 22.33 -27.24 -18.33
CA ILE A 365 23.10 -26.33 -19.17
C ILE A 365 23.84 -25.36 -18.25
N ALA A 366 25.15 -25.36 -18.44
CA ALA A 366 26.15 -24.64 -17.69
C ALA A 366 26.06 -23.11 -17.85
N ALA A 367 26.46 -22.41 -16.80
CA ALA A 367 26.70 -20.98 -16.78
C ALA A 367 27.89 -20.58 -17.66
N PRO A 368 27.84 -19.42 -18.36
CA PRO A 368 29.03 -18.75 -18.81
C PRO A 368 29.51 -17.72 -17.77
N ASP A 369 30.74 -17.97 -17.32
CA ASP A 369 31.67 -17.00 -16.74
C ASP A 369 31.70 -15.72 -17.58
N ASN A 370 31.60 -14.55 -16.93
CA ASN A 370 32.07 -13.32 -17.54
C ASN A 370 32.67 -12.39 -16.48
N GLN A 371 33.96 -12.63 -16.19
CA GLN A 371 34.82 -11.69 -15.50
C GLN A 371 35.17 -10.54 -16.46
N ALA A 372 34.85 -9.31 -16.07
CA ALA A 372 35.41 -8.10 -16.67
C ALA A 372 36.37 -7.42 -15.67
N PRO A 373 37.46 -6.79 -16.16
CA PRO A 373 38.68 -6.59 -15.39
C PRO A 373 38.69 -5.34 -14.51
N ILE A 374 39.44 -5.45 -13.42
CA ILE A 374 39.78 -4.41 -12.45
C ILE A 374 40.75 -3.42 -13.12
N SER A 375 40.33 -2.17 -13.30
CA SER A 375 41.25 -1.08 -13.66
C SER A 375 42.06 -0.64 -12.44
N GLN A 376 43.37 -0.90 -12.51
CA GLN A 376 44.38 -0.32 -11.64
C GLN A 376 44.56 1.17 -11.94
N VAL A 377 44.62 2.00 -10.89
CA VAL A 377 45.12 3.37 -10.93
C VAL A 377 46.52 3.36 -10.29
N PRO A 378 47.55 3.96 -10.91
CA PRO A 378 48.92 3.92 -10.41
C PRO A 378 49.13 4.90 -9.24
N GLY A 379 50.02 4.49 -8.33
CA GLY A 379 50.36 5.22 -7.12
C GLY A 379 51.10 6.54 -7.37
N SER A 380 51.03 7.41 -6.37
CA SER A 380 51.96 8.54 -6.20
C SER A 380 52.49 8.52 -4.77
N ASP A 381 53.80 8.33 -4.71
CA ASP A 381 54.82 8.77 -3.77
C ASP A 381 54.48 9.04 -2.30
N GLY A 382 55.23 8.33 -1.45
CA GLY A 382 55.26 8.52 -0.02
C GLY A 382 55.96 9.80 0.43
N GLN A 383 55.60 10.22 1.63
CA GLN A 383 56.50 10.93 2.51
C GLN A 383 56.33 10.42 3.94
N GLU A 384 57.43 9.85 4.40
CA GLU A 384 57.74 9.37 5.73
C GLU A 384 57.86 10.57 6.69
N VAL A 385 57.19 10.55 7.85
CA VAL A 385 57.48 11.47 8.95
C VAL A 385 57.51 10.67 10.25
N GLN A 386 58.72 10.56 10.81
CA GLN A 386 59.03 9.96 12.11
C GLN A 386 58.57 10.85 13.28
N ALA A 387 58.32 10.17 14.40
CA ALA A 387 57.92 10.68 15.71
C ALA A 387 58.97 11.58 16.42
N PRO A 388 58.62 12.11 17.60
CA PRO A 388 59.57 12.01 18.71
C PRO A 388 58.97 11.51 20.04
N GLN A 389 59.79 10.65 20.65
CA GLN A 389 59.96 10.22 22.06
C GLN A 389 58.96 9.26 22.71
#